data_AF-A0AB34H5F7-F1
#
_entry.id   AF-A0AB34H5F7-F1
#
_cell.length_a   1.000
_cell.length_b   1.000
_cell.length_c   1.000
_cell.angle_alpha   90.00
_cell.angle_beta   90.00
_cell.angle_gamma   90.00
#
_symmetry.space_group_name_H-M   'P 1'
#
loop_
_entity.id
_entity.type
_entity.pdbx_description
1 polymer ?
#
loop_
_entity_poly.entity_id
_entity_poly.type
_entity_poly.pdbx_seq_one_letter_code
_entity_poly.pdbx_strand_id
1 'polypeptide(L)'
;MCPPVTGMSCGAHDIGYMFLGEVALGREYHITVYEPSLKQPSPGFDSVIARGHTEPVPTQDTKLELDGQRVVVPQGQPMPCPEFSSSSFFQSEYLIYQESQCRLRYLLEVRL
;
A
#
# COMPACT_ATOMS: atom_id res chain seq x y z
N MET A 1 -5.58 0.68 -11.80
CA MET A 1 -6.93 0.30 -11.31
C MET A 1 -6.71 -0.88 -10.39
N CYS A 2 -6.75 -0.68 -9.07
CA CYS A 2 -6.63 -1.80 -8.11
C CYS A 2 -7.75 -2.82 -8.43
N PRO A 3 -7.46 -4.13 -8.49
CA PRO A 3 -8.49 -5.11 -8.77
C PRO A 3 -9.56 -5.06 -7.68
N PRO A 4 -10.86 -5.13 -8.03
CA PRO A 4 -11.92 -5.18 -7.03
C PRO A 4 -11.73 -6.41 -6.14
N VAL A 5 -11.94 -6.24 -4.83
CA VAL A 5 -12.05 -7.37 -3.90
C VAL A 5 -13.17 -8.26 -4.42
N THR A 6 -12.85 -9.50 -4.81
CA THR A 6 -13.86 -10.45 -5.28
C THR A 6 -14.67 -10.92 -4.08
N GLY A 7 -15.86 -10.36 -3.91
CA GLY A 7 -16.79 -10.76 -2.86
C GLY A 7 -17.30 -12.19 -3.10
N MET A 8 -17.35 -12.99 -2.04
CA MET A 8 -18.08 -14.26 -2.04
C MET A 8 -19.49 -14.00 -1.49
N SER A 9 -20.51 -14.39 -2.25
CA SER A 9 -21.90 -14.31 -1.80
C SER A 9 -22.14 -15.35 -0.70
N CYS A 10 -22.49 -14.89 0.50
CA CYS A 10 -22.89 -15.74 1.62
C CYS A 10 -24.32 -15.40 2.03
N GLY A 11 -25.29 -15.98 1.33
CA GLY A 11 -26.70 -15.67 1.52
C GLY A 11 -27.02 -14.25 1.05
N ALA A 12 -27.47 -13.38 1.97
CA ALA A 12 -27.82 -11.99 1.69
C ALA A 12 -26.66 -10.99 1.86
N HIS A 13 -25.44 -11.46 2.12
CA HIS A 13 -24.27 -10.61 2.37
C HIS A 13 -23.18 -10.87 1.33
N ASP A 14 -22.52 -9.80 0.91
CA ASP A 14 -21.29 -9.86 0.13
C ASP A 14 -20.10 -9.74 1.08
N ILE A 15 -19.29 -10.79 1.12
CA ILE A 15 -18.14 -10.89 2.04
C ILE A 15 -16.85 -10.82 1.23
N GLY A 16 -15.97 -9.88 1.60
CA GLY A 16 -14.61 -9.77 1.08
C GLY A 16 -13.58 -10.18 2.13
N TYR A 17 -12.38 -10.51 1.68
CA TYR A 17 -11.23 -10.72 2.55
C TYR A 17 -10.08 -9.78 2.17
N MET A 18 -9.46 -9.16 3.16
CA MET A 18 -8.33 -8.24 2.95
C MET A 18 -7.17 -8.61 3.85
N PHE A 19 -5.97 -8.63 3.30
CA PHE A 19 -4.74 -8.82 4.08
C PHE A 19 -4.15 -7.48 4.50
N LEU A 20 -3.56 -7.46 5.69
CA LEU A 20 -2.55 -6.47 6.06
C LEU A 20 -1.21 -7.17 6.17
N GLY A 21 -0.28 -6.79 5.30
CA GLY A 21 1.11 -7.26 5.29
C GLY A 21 2.03 -6.22 5.92
N GLU A 22 2.99 -6.68 6.71
CA GLU A 22 4.17 -5.89 7.02
C GLU A 22 5.09 -5.90 5.80
N VAL A 23 5.47 -4.72 5.32
CA VAL A 23 6.30 -4.56 4.13
C VAL A 23 7.58 -3.80 4.46
N ALA A 24 8.74 -4.42 4.20
CA ALA A 24 10.04 -3.79 4.31
C ALA A 24 10.34 -2.95 3.06
N LEU A 25 9.89 -1.69 3.06
CA LEU A 25 10.02 -0.78 1.91
C LEU A 25 11.47 -0.31 1.67
N GLY A 26 12.30 -0.26 2.70
CA GLY A 26 13.69 0.20 2.59
C GLY A 26 13.78 1.61 2.01
N ARG A 27 14.72 1.83 1.08
CA ARG A 27 14.83 3.08 0.34
C ARG A 27 13.84 3.10 -0.84
N GLU A 28 12.95 4.08 -0.82
CA GLU A 28 11.84 4.19 -1.76
C GLU A 28 12.21 4.97 -3.03
N TYR A 29 11.89 4.43 -4.20
CA TYR A 29 11.92 5.16 -5.48
C TYR A 29 10.51 5.61 -5.86
N HIS A 30 10.28 6.91 -6.04
CA HIS A 30 8.95 7.45 -6.29
C HIS A 30 8.71 7.68 -7.79
N ILE A 31 7.57 7.23 -8.29
CA ILE A 31 7.13 7.47 -9.67
C ILE A 31 5.75 8.16 -9.68
N THR A 32 5.49 8.95 -10.71
CA THR A 32 4.20 9.64 -10.91
C THR A 32 3.53 9.30 -12.23
N VAL A 33 4.22 8.54 -13.09
CA VAL A 33 3.75 8.07 -14.40
C VAL A 33 3.68 6.54 -14.38
N TYR A 34 2.63 6.00 -14.97
CA TYR A 34 2.42 4.55 -15.06
C TYR A 34 3.47 3.88 -15.96
N GLU A 35 4.24 2.96 -15.37
CA GLU A 35 5.33 2.24 -16.04
C GLU A 35 5.11 0.71 -15.92
N PRO A 36 4.36 0.07 -16.84
CA PRO A 36 3.99 -1.35 -16.74
C PRO A 36 5.16 -2.31 -16.94
N SER A 37 6.28 -1.81 -17.46
CA SER A 37 7.47 -2.63 -17.75
C SER A 37 8.40 -2.78 -16.55
N LEU A 38 8.10 -2.14 -15.41
CA LEU A 38 8.96 -2.17 -14.24
C LEU A 38 9.04 -3.57 -13.64
N LYS A 39 10.26 -4.10 -13.53
CA LYS A 39 10.54 -5.43 -12.95
C LYS A 39 11.39 -5.39 -11.69
N GLN A 40 11.90 -4.22 -11.34
CA GLN A 40 12.72 -3.95 -10.18
C GLN A 40 12.79 -2.45 -9.92
N PRO A 41 13.14 -2.00 -8.71
CA PRO A 41 13.43 -0.60 -8.43
C PRO A 41 14.68 -0.11 -9.17
N SER A 42 14.85 1.22 -9.24
CA SER A 42 16.09 1.84 -9.72
C SER A 42 17.29 1.42 -8.86
N PRO A 43 18.52 1.35 -9.41
CA PRO A 43 19.70 0.96 -8.65
C PRO A 43 19.87 1.78 -7.36
N GLY A 44 20.06 1.08 -6.24
CA GLY A 44 20.22 1.67 -4.91
C GLY A 44 18.92 1.98 -4.17
N PHE A 45 17.78 1.50 -4.68
CA PHE A 45 16.46 1.53 -4.03
C PHE A 45 15.92 0.10 -3.84
N ASP A 46 15.04 -0.07 -2.85
CA ASP A 46 14.51 -1.37 -2.41
C ASP A 46 13.02 -1.54 -2.76
N SER A 47 12.31 -0.45 -3.01
CA SER A 47 10.88 -0.44 -3.36
C SER A 47 10.56 0.67 -4.35
N VAL A 48 9.38 0.56 -4.98
CA VAL A 48 8.80 1.63 -5.79
C VAL A 48 7.47 2.05 -5.20
N ILE A 49 7.27 3.36 -5.06
CA ILE A 49 6.00 3.94 -4.65
C ILE A 49 5.47 4.73 -5.84
N ALA A 50 4.37 4.27 -6.43
CA ALA A 50 3.60 5.07 -7.37
C ALA A 50 2.78 6.07 -6.56
N ARG A 51 3.20 7.35 -6.52
CA ARG A 51 2.62 8.35 -5.62
C ARG A 51 1.26 8.84 -6.12
N GLY A 52 0.25 8.70 -5.28
CA GLY A 52 -1.11 9.18 -5.57
C GLY A 52 -1.29 10.67 -5.32
N HIS A 53 -2.46 11.18 -5.71
CA HIS A 53 -2.90 12.55 -5.37
C HIS A 53 -3.13 12.75 -3.87
N THR A 54 -3.29 11.66 -3.12
CA THR A 54 -3.54 11.67 -1.68
C THR A 54 -2.69 10.63 -0.95
N GLU A 55 -2.37 10.92 0.31
CA GLU A 55 -1.79 10.00 1.28
C GLU A 55 -2.48 10.17 2.63
N PRO A 56 -2.57 9.14 3.49
CA PRO A 56 -2.94 9.32 4.89
C PRO A 56 -2.05 10.38 5.54
N VAL A 57 -2.62 11.22 6.43
CA VAL A 57 -1.84 12.25 7.15
C VAL A 57 -0.67 11.61 7.91
N PRO A 58 0.61 11.84 7.54
CA PRO A 58 1.74 11.11 8.12
C PRO A 58 1.98 11.42 9.59
N THR A 59 1.54 12.59 10.06
CA THR A 59 1.67 12.99 11.48
C THR A 59 0.73 12.22 12.40
N GLN A 60 -0.23 11.47 11.84
CA GLN A 60 -1.14 10.62 12.59
C GLN A 60 -0.72 9.14 12.59
N ASP A 61 0.41 8.82 11.96
CA ASP A 61 0.94 7.46 11.94
C ASP A 61 1.20 6.95 13.37
N THR A 62 0.78 5.72 13.62
CA THR A 62 1.16 4.98 14.82
C THR A 62 2.17 3.90 14.48
N LYS A 63 2.76 3.27 15.51
CA LYS A 63 3.70 2.17 15.36
C LYS A 63 3.23 0.97 16.15
N LEU A 64 3.18 -0.19 15.50
CA LEU A 64 3.02 -1.48 16.15
C LEU A 64 4.39 -2.12 16.34
N GLU A 65 4.57 -2.86 17.44
CA GLU A 65 5.72 -3.73 17.61
C GLU A 65 5.36 -5.14 17.11
N LEU A 66 6.03 -5.59 16.06
CA LEU A 66 5.85 -6.92 15.46
C LEU A 66 7.21 -7.62 15.42
N ASP A 67 7.35 -8.71 16.18
CA ASP A 67 8.61 -9.46 16.34
C ASP A 67 9.83 -8.57 16.69
N GLY A 68 9.61 -7.59 17.58
CA GLY A 68 10.63 -6.64 18.00
C GLY A 68 10.93 -5.51 17.01
N GLN A 69 10.22 -5.45 15.87
CA GLN A 69 10.34 -4.37 14.88
C GLN A 69 9.21 -3.36 15.02
N ARG A 70 9.53 -2.07 14.83
CA ARG A 70 8.53 -0.99 14.83
C ARG A 70 7.99 -0.79 13.42
N VAL A 71 6.76 -1.21 13.20
CA VAL A 71 6.06 -1.16 11.91
C VAL A 71 5.08 0.01 11.91
N VAL A 72 5.19 0.90 10.92
CA VAL A 72 4.31 2.05 10.76
C VAL A 72 2.93 1.60 10.29
N VAL A 73 1.88 2.13 10.91
CA VAL A 73 0.49 1.92 10.50
C VAL A 73 -0.16 3.30 10.34
N PRO A 74 -0.55 3.70 9.12
CA PRO A 74 -1.25 4.95 8.92
C PRO A 74 -2.60 4.97 9.62
N GLN A 75 -2.93 6.07 10.32
CA GLN A 75 -4.23 6.26 10.98
C GLN A 75 -4.99 7.49 10.47
N GLY A 76 -4.32 8.35 9.71
CA GLY A 76 -4.89 9.59 9.21
C GLY A 76 -5.88 9.39 8.08
N GLN A 77 -6.81 10.32 7.95
CA GLN A 77 -7.62 10.46 6.73
C GLN A 77 -6.72 10.79 5.53
N PRO A 78 -7.10 10.43 4.30
CA PRO A 78 -6.38 10.86 3.11
C PRO A 78 -6.35 12.40 3.03
N MET A 79 -5.16 12.97 2.84
CA MET A 79 -4.96 14.39 2.56
C MET A 79 -4.34 14.57 1.17
N PRO A 80 -4.67 15.67 0.46
CA PRO A 80 -4.03 15.98 -0.83
C PRO A 80 -2.51 16.11 -0.69
N CYS A 81 -1.79 15.59 -1.68
CA CYS A 81 -0.36 15.78 -1.85
C CYS A 81 -0.10 16.71 -3.05
N PRO A 82 0.09 18.03 -2.84
CA PRO A 82 0.19 19.00 -3.94
C PRO A 82 1.30 18.67 -4.95
N GLU A 83 2.42 18.14 -4.46
CA GLU A 83 3.56 17.69 -5.27
C GLU A 83 3.19 16.61 -6.31
N PHE A 84 2.19 15.77 -6.01
CA PHE A 84 1.77 14.64 -6.85
C PHE A 84 0.40 14.86 -7.50
N SER A 85 -0.12 16.10 -7.49
CA SER A 85 -1.42 16.46 -8.06
C SER A 85 -1.57 16.16 -9.56
N SER A 86 -0.47 16.07 -10.30
CA SER A 86 -0.44 15.72 -11.72
C SER A 86 -0.12 14.25 -11.99
N SER A 87 -0.03 13.41 -10.95
CA SER A 87 0.27 11.99 -11.11
C SER A 87 -0.81 11.25 -11.91
N SER A 88 -0.43 10.20 -12.63
CA SER A 88 -1.38 9.24 -13.20
C SER A 88 -2.10 8.38 -12.15
N PHE A 89 -1.71 8.46 -10.88
CA PHE A 89 -2.26 7.67 -9.79
C PHE A 89 -3.11 8.55 -8.86
N PHE A 90 -4.35 8.13 -8.59
CA PHE A 90 -5.23 8.82 -7.63
C PHE A 90 -4.86 8.51 -6.18
N GLN A 91 -4.53 7.25 -5.91
CA GLN A 91 -4.06 6.73 -4.63
C GLN A 91 -2.71 6.06 -4.83
N SER A 92 -1.88 6.05 -3.79
CA SER A 92 -0.56 5.47 -3.91
C SER A 92 -0.61 3.94 -4.02
N GLU A 93 0.23 3.39 -4.90
CA GLU A 93 0.47 1.95 -5.01
C GLU A 93 1.90 1.67 -4.52
N TYR A 94 2.05 0.71 -3.60
CA TYR A 94 3.32 0.36 -2.97
C TYR A 94 3.81 -0.96 -3.55
N LEU A 95 4.98 -0.95 -4.21
CA LEU A 95 5.50 -2.07 -4.97
C LEU A 95 6.83 -2.57 -4.38
N ILE A 96 6.89 -3.88 -4.14
CA ILE A 96 8.09 -4.64 -3.81
C ILE A 96 8.32 -5.70 -4.88
N TYR A 97 9.59 -6.07 -5.09
CA TYR A 97 9.99 -6.96 -6.18
C TYR A 97 10.61 -8.28 -5.68
N GLN A 98 10.67 -8.47 -4.37
CA GLN A 98 11.06 -9.71 -3.73
C GLN A 98 9.99 -10.10 -2.71
N GLU A 99 9.47 -11.33 -2.80
CA GLU A 99 8.41 -11.83 -1.92
C GLU A 99 8.82 -11.76 -0.43
N SER A 100 10.11 -11.95 -0.14
CA SER A 100 10.68 -11.85 1.21
C SER A 100 10.53 -10.48 1.87
N GLN A 101 10.19 -9.42 1.12
CA GLN A 101 9.93 -8.09 1.68
C GLN A 101 8.53 -7.97 2.30
N CYS A 102 7.63 -8.93 2.10
CA CYS A 102 6.29 -8.93 2.69
C CYS A 102 6.09 -10.11 3.63
N ARG A 103 5.48 -9.83 4.78
CA ARG A 103 4.98 -10.86 5.69
C ARG A 103 3.53 -10.58 6.05
N LEU A 104 2.63 -11.52 5.77
CA LEU A 104 1.23 -11.40 6.15
C LEU A 104 1.10 -11.37 7.69
N ARG A 105 0.34 -10.41 8.21
CA ARG A 105 0.13 -10.21 9.65
C ARG A 105 -1.33 -10.37 10.05
N TYR A 106 -2.25 -9.85 9.25
CA TYR A 106 -3.68 -9.91 9.54
C TYR A 106 -4.48 -10.28 8.30
N LEU A 107 -5.58 -10.99 8.51
CA LEU A 107 -6.63 -11.24 7.53
C LEU A 107 -7.93 -10.69 8.11
N LEU A 108 -8.59 -9.82 7.38
CA LEU A 108 -9.85 -9.19 7.76
C LEU A 108 -10.95 -9.77 6.88
N GLU A 109 -12.03 -10.24 7.51
CA GLU A 109 -13.31 -10.42 6.84
C GLU A 109 -14.03 -9.07 6.82
N VAL A 110 -14.43 -8.61 5.63
CA VAL A 110 -15.15 -7.36 5.44
C VAL A 110 -16.52 -7.64 4.84
N ARG A 111 -17.54 -6.93 5.34
CA ARG A 111 -18.86 -6.90 4.72
C ARG A 111 -18.89 -5.73 3.73
N LEU A 112 -19.28 -6.01 2.49
CA LEU A 112 -19.28 -5.06 1.38
C LEU A 112 -20.62 -4.31 1.29
#